data_AF-A0A2R6L0Z0-F1
#
_entry.id   AF-A0A2R6L0Z0-F1
#
_cell.length_a   1.000
_cell.length_b   1.000
_cell.length_c   1.000
_cell.angle_alpha   90.00
_cell.angle_beta   90.00
_cell.angle_gamma   90.00
#
_symmetry.space_group_name_H-M   'P 1'
#
loop_
_entity.id
_entity.type
_entity.pdbx_description
1 polymer ?
#
loop_
_entity_poly.entity_id
_entity_poly.type
_entity_poly.pdbx_seq_one_letter_code
_entity_poly.pdbx_strand_id
1 'polypeptide(L)'
;MFGSDPLEELAIPDGTHVEEHDLVTDGDVLVGGQSDVELGVRGGTVLAGERVTFGGDIEADGDCRLDMWCDVDGNVLVGQDAYLGERVHITGQLIVSGDLDIGDDVDIERGFEANGWIVIRNPMPTIVFLFVYLSQLLRLGEEEAAEEVVETFLTDDREADPVLVPRGASVSDDAWRVSTPATIGDDCRMHGNVRATDIEVGADTEIFGSLRARETITVGPRTVVHGDVTTKGGDVVVAPAANVRGDISCADCELAESADVEGAIRAGGETSFLSDPSAFSSPDLAAVEDGTADRAAASDGASAASDGASAASDGASAASDGASAASDDEATPLPGDLDPAVVPLGAGDLDPAVVPLGAGDLEAQTDPAVVPLADSDRPWSSRRRGRRSGARR
;
A
#
# COMPACT_ATOMS: atom_id res chain seq x y z
N MET A 1 0.27 29.37 8.21
CA MET A 1 0.85 28.30 7.39
C MET A 1 -0.14 27.16 7.56
N PHE A 2 -0.86 26.77 6.51
CA PHE A 2 -1.61 25.51 6.61
C PHE A 2 -0.55 24.41 6.58
N GLY A 3 -0.66 23.43 7.48
CA GLY A 3 0.29 22.30 7.49
C GLY A 3 0.26 21.58 6.15
N SER A 4 1.39 20.99 5.78
CA SER A 4 1.50 20.05 4.67
C SER A 4 0.36 19.04 4.76
N ASP A 5 -0.34 18.79 3.66
CA ASP A 5 -1.31 17.68 3.64
C ASP A 5 -0.51 16.39 3.82
N PRO A 6 -0.77 15.55 4.84
CA PRO A 6 0.07 14.38 5.16
C PRO A 6 0.08 13.31 4.06
N LEU A 7 -0.64 13.52 2.96
CA LEU A 7 -0.65 12.69 1.76
C LEU A 7 -0.06 13.44 0.54
N GLU A 8 0.83 14.41 0.77
CA GLU A 8 1.62 15.14 -0.24
C GLU A 8 2.87 14.38 -0.71
N GLU A 9 3.15 13.19 -0.16
CA GLU A 9 4.31 12.35 -0.46
C GLU A 9 3.97 10.85 -0.38
N LEU A 10 4.70 10.02 -1.13
CA LEU A 10 4.79 8.59 -0.91
C LEU A 10 5.85 8.30 0.14
N ALA A 11 5.47 7.83 1.32
CA ALA A 11 6.41 7.41 2.36
C ALA A 11 6.35 5.88 2.54
N ILE A 12 7.52 5.26 2.47
CA ILE A 12 7.73 3.84 2.75
C ILE A 12 8.69 3.78 3.95
N PRO A 13 8.22 3.42 5.15
CA PRO A 13 9.02 3.45 6.37
C PRO A 13 9.99 2.27 6.44
N ASP A 14 10.98 2.39 7.32
CA ASP A 14 12.06 1.42 7.50
C ASP A 14 11.57 -0.03 7.63
N GLY A 15 12.34 -0.98 7.10
CA GLY A 15 12.01 -2.41 7.11
C GLY A 15 10.78 -2.80 6.28
N THR A 16 10.12 -1.87 5.58
CA THR A 16 8.96 -2.20 4.74
C THR A 16 9.37 -3.09 3.56
N HIS A 17 8.58 -4.15 3.37
CA HIS A 17 8.81 -5.16 2.37
C HIS A 17 7.65 -5.19 1.37
N VAL A 18 7.96 -4.97 0.09
CA VAL A 18 7.00 -5.07 -1.02
C VAL A 18 7.38 -6.27 -1.87
N GLU A 19 6.52 -7.27 -1.89
CA GLU A 19 6.60 -8.43 -2.78
C GLU A 19 5.84 -8.19 -4.09
N GLU A 20 5.86 -9.18 -4.99
CA GLU A 20 5.10 -9.20 -6.25
C GLU A 20 3.57 -9.08 -6.04
N HIS A 21 3.06 -9.39 -4.83
CA HIS A 21 1.61 -9.42 -4.56
C HIS A 21 1.19 -8.71 -3.27
N ASP A 22 2.09 -8.47 -2.32
CA ASP A 22 1.74 -7.98 -0.99
C ASP A 22 2.70 -6.88 -0.54
N LEU A 23 2.15 -5.79 -0.03
CA LEU A 23 2.83 -4.73 0.71
C LEU A 23 2.74 -5.07 2.20
N VAL A 24 3.89 -5.27 2.85
CA VAL A 24 3.97 -5.67 4.26
C VAL A 24 4.84 -4.68 5.03
N THR A 25 4.29 -4.11 6.10
CA THR A 25 4.98 -3.21 7.03
C THR A 25 4.58 -3.55 8.47
N ASP A 26 5.39 -3.18 9.46
CA ASP A 26 5.02 -3.29 10.88
C ASP A 26 4.12 -2.11 11.32
N GLY A 27 4.15 -0.98 10.59
CA GLY A 27 3.37 0.22 10.88
C GLY A 27 1.95 0.22 10.32
N ASP A 28 1.25 1.35 10.48
CA ASP A 28 -0.05 1.58 9.85
C ASP A 28 0.08 1.80 8.33
N VAL A 29 -1.01 1.58 7.58
CA VAL A 29 -1.08 1.86 6.13
C VAL A 29 -2.19 2.87 5.84
N LEU A 30 -1.80 4.06 5.43
CA LEU A 30 -2.66 5.19 5.11
C LEU A 30 -2.74 5.37 3.59
N VAL A 31 -3.88 5.00 2.99
CA VAL A 31 -4.11 5.12 1.54
C VAL A 31 -5.01 6.32 1.23
N GLY A 32 -4.41 7.31 0.59
CA GLY A 32 -5.09 8.51 0.11
C GLY A 32 -6.15 8.21 -0.95
N GLY A 33 -7.18 9.07 -1.02
CA GLY A 33 -8.27 8.89 -1.97
C GLY A 33 -7.84 8.95 -3.44
N GLN A 34 -8.65 8.33 -4.30
CA GLN A 34 -8.43 8.15 -5.74
C GLN A 34 -7.19 7.32 -6.11
N SER A 35 -6.72 6.47 -5.21
CA SER A 35 -5.54 5.62 -5.41
C SER A 35 -5.90 4.21 -5.84
N ASP A 36 -5.00 3.58 -6.58
CA ASP A 36 -5.15 2.23 -7.10
C ASP A 36 -3.96 1.41 -6.59
N VAL A 37 -4.23 0.39 -5.79
CA VAL A 37 -3.23 -0.47 -5.14
C VAL A 37 -3.48 -1.89 -5.62
N GLU A 38 -2.84 -2.31 -6.70
CA GLU A 38 -3.02 -3.65 -7.29
C GLU A 38 -2.49 -4.78 -6.37
N LEU A 39 -1.77 -4.43 -5.30
CA LEU A 39 -1.25 -5.34 -4.27
C LEU A 39 -2.27 -5.62 -3.15
N GLY A 40 -2.07 -6.73 -2.45
CA GLY A 40 -2.55 -6.90 -1.07
C GLY A 40 -1.78 -6.03 -0.09
N VAL A 41 -2.36 -5.77 1.07
CA VAL A 41 -1.81 -4.88 2.10
C VAL A 41 -1.88 -5.54 3.46
N ARG A 42 -0.75 -5.59 4.16
CA ARG A 42 -0.64 -6.04 5.55
C ARG A 42 0.12 -5.00 6.39
N GLY A 43 -0.45 -4.68 7.56
CA GLY A 43 0.19 -3.82 8.56
C GLY A 43 -0.62 -3.74 9.85
N GLY A 44 -0.31 -2.76 10.69
CA GLY A 44 -1.04 -2.44 11.92
C GLY A 44 -2.49 -2.04 11.65
N THR A 45 -2.75 -0.74 11.53
CA THR A 45 -4.06 -0.19 11.16
C THR A 45 -4.09 0.10 9.66
N VAL A 46 -5.16 -0.30 8.96
CA VAL A 46 -5.33 0.05 7.53
C VAL A 46 -6.44 1.08 7.38
N LEU A 47 -6.11 2.26 6.83
CA LEU A 47 -7.04 3.36 6.59
C LEU A 47 -7.05 3.75 5.12
N ALA A 48 -8.17 3.54 4.43
CA ALA A 48 -8.34 3.86 3.00
C ALA A 48 -9.44 4.91 2.77
N GLY A 49 -9.11 5.96 2.01
CA GLY A 49 -9.98 7.10 1.74
C GLY A 49 -10.94 6.96 0.54
N GLU A 50 -11.42 8.10 0.02
CA GLU A 50 -12.48 8.13 -0.99
C GLU A 50 -12.01 7.60 -2.37
N ARG A 51 -12.61 6.51 -2.86
CA ARG A 51 -12.29 5.81 -4.15
C ARG A 51 -10.91 5.16 -4.19
N VAL A 52 -10.67 4.17 -3.35
CA VAL A 52 -9.47 3.32 -3.43
C VAL A 52 -9.83 1.95 -4.02
N THR A 53 -8.97 1.38 -4.85
CA THR A 53 -9.06 -0.02 -5.29
C THR A 53 -7.91 -0.81 -4.69
N PHE A 54 -8.20 -2.01 -4.17
CA PHE A 54 -7.21 -2.98 -3.71
C PHE A 54 -7.30 -4.25 -4.56
N GLY A 55 -6.20 -4.65 -5.20
CA GLY A 55 -6.13 -5.84 -6.07
C GLY A 55 -5.85 -7.15 -5.32
N GLY A 56 -5.56 -7.08 -4.02
CA GLY A 56 -5.29 -8.23 -3.15
C GLY A 56 -6.09 -8.23 -1.84
N ASP A 57 -5.65 -9.06 -0.90
CA ASP A 57 -6.24 -9.13 0.44
C ASP A 57 -5.80 -7.92 1.30
N ILE A 58 -6.64 -7.51 2.24
CA ILE A 58 -6.29 -6.56 3.30
C ILE A 58 -6.19 -7.34 4.62
N GLU A 59 -5.08 -7.22 5.33
CA GLU A 59 -4.85 -7.86 6.62
C GLU A 59 -4.32 -6.82 7.63
N ALA A 60 -5.21 -6.33 8.49
CA ALA A 60 -4.88 -5.36 9.55
C ALA A 60 -4.76 -6.08 10.90
N ASP A 61 -3.61 -5.97 11.57
CA ASP A 61 -3.42 -6.48 12.93
C ASP A 61 -4.27 -5.69 13.95
N GLY A 62 -4.45 -4.39 13.70
CA GLY A 62 -5.30 -3.47 14.44
C GLY A 62 -6.66 -3.25 13.78
N ASP A 63 -7.10 -1.99 13.74
CA ASP A 63 -8.37 -1.60 13.12
C ASP A 63 -8.27 -1.54 11.58
N CYS A 64 -9.41 -1.68 10.90
CA CYS A 64 -9.51 -1.45 9.46
C CYS A 64 -10.63 -0.46 9.14
N ARG A 65 -10.31 0.60 8.39
CA ARG A 65 -11.24 1.68 8.05
C ARG A 65 -11.23 1.96 6.56
N LEU A 66 -12.23 1.45 5.85
CA LEU A 66 -12.40 1.65 4.41
C LEU A 66 -13.57 2.60 4.17
N ASP A 67 -13.38 3.63 3.36
CA ASP A 67 -14.38 4.67 3.12
C ASP A 67 -14.83 4.73 1.66
N MET A 68 -15.86 5.53 1.44
CA MET A 68 -16.72 5.51 0.27
C MET A 68 -15.96 5.90 -1.02
N TRP A 69 -15.77 5.12 -2.08
CA TRP A 69 -16.29 3.80 -2.44
C TRP A 69 -15.06 2.92 -2.70
N CYS A 70 -14.76 1.95 -1.83
CA CYS A 70 -13.60 1.06 -1.99
C CYS A 70 -13.99 -0.26 -2.65
N ASP A 71 -13.15 -0.76 -3.56
CA ASP A 71 -13.28 -2.11 -4.15
C ASP A 71 -12.06 -2.95 -3.73
N VAL A 72 -12.30 -4.17 -3.26
CA VAL A 72 -11.26 -5.08 -2.74
C VAL A 72 -11.40 -6.44 -3.42
N ASP A 73 -10.47 -6.79 -4.33
CA ASP A 73 -10.43 -8.11 -4.99
C ASP A 73 -9.76 -9.19 -4.11
N GLY A 74 -10.13 -9.20 -2.84
CA GLY A 74 -9.49 -10.00 -1.81
C GLY A 74 -10.36 -10.09 -0.56
N ASN A 75 -9.86 -10.83 0.43
CA ASN A 75 -10.47 -10.89 1.76
C ASN A 75 -10.05 -9.67 2.57
N VAL A 76 -10.87 -9.27 3.54
CA VAL A 76 -10.52 -8.25 4.53
C VAL A 76 -10.49 -8.93 5.89
N LEU A 77 -9.31 -8.99 6.50
CA LEU A 77 -9.05 -9.63 7.78
C LEU A 77 -8.62 -8.55 8.79
N VAL A 78 -9.28 -8.50 9.94
CA VAL A 78 -9.13 -7.41 10.91
C VAL A 78 -8.94 -7.98 12.33
N GLY A 79 -7.81 -7.67 12.94
CA GLY A 79 -7.43 -8.12 14.29
C GLY A 79 -8.13 -7.37 15.41
N GLN A 80 -8.63 -6.15 15.15
CA GLN A 80 -9.48 -5.37 16.06
C GLN A 80 -10.80 -4.97 15.38
N ASP A 81 -11.17 -3.69 15.36
CA ASP A 81 -12.48 -3.21 14.94
C ASP A 81 -12.48 -2.80 13.44
N ALA A 82 -13.61 -3.04 12.77
CA ALA A 82 -13.78 -2.72 11.35
C ALA A 82 -14.84 -1.63 11.15
N TYR A 83 -14.49 -0.62 10.35
CA TYR A 83 -15.33 0.53 10.02
C TYR A 83 -15.46 0.67 8.50
N LEU A 84 -16.52 0.12 7.93
CA LEU A 84 -16.74 0.09 6.48
C LEU A 84 -17.81 1.09 6.05
N GLY A 85 -17.40 2.08 5.26
CA GLY A 85 -18.21 3.18 4.74
C GLY A 85 -19.12 2.81 3.57
N GLU A 86 -19.51 3.81 2.78
CA GLU A 86 -20.57 3.71 1.76
C GLU A 86 -20.06 3.22 0.39
N ARG A 87 -20.66 2.18 -0.22
CA ARG A 87 -20.18 1.54 -1.46
C ARG A 87 -18.80 0.91 -1.33
N VAL A 88 -18.59 0.21 -0.23
CA VAL A 88 -17.51 -0.79 -0.13
C VAL A 88 -17.97 -2.07 -0.82
N HIS A 89 -17.14 -2.61 -1.71
CA HIS A 89 -17.32 -3.90 -2.38
C HIS A 89 -16.13 -4.80 -2.07
N ILE A 90 -16.40 -6.03 -1.64
CA ILE A 90 -15.38 -7.02 -1.25
C ILE A 90 -15.69 -8.33 -1.99
N THR A 91 -14.83 -8.73 -2.95
CA THR A 91 -14.97 -10.05 -3.63
C THR A 91 -14.61 -11.22 -2.71
N GLY A 92 -13.98 -10.91 -1.58
CA GLY A 92 -13.61 -11.82 -0.52
C GLY A 92 -14.63 -12.08 0.56
N GLN A 93 -14.10 -12.65 1.64
CA GLN A 93 -14.74 -12.73 2.93
C GLN A 93 -14.21 -11.60 3.82
N LEU A 94 -15.09 -11.00 4.60
CA LEU A 94 -14.70 -10.10 5.70
C LEU A 94 -14.65 -10.91 7.01
N ILE A 95 -13.55 -10.86 7.76
CA ILE A 95 -13.41 -11.50 9.07
C ILE A 95 -12.88 -10.47 10.07
N VAL A 96 -13.63 -10.22 11.13
CA VAL A 96 -13.35 -9.17 12.13
C VAL A 96 -13.30 -9.77 13.53
N SER A 97 -12.21 -9.54 14.24
CA SER A 97 -12.02 -10.08 15.60
C SER A 97 -12.70 -9.23 16.68
N GLY A 98 -12.90 -7.93 16.42
CA GLY A 98 -13.62 -6.98 17.25
C GLY A 98 -15.02 -6.64 16.74
N ASP A 99 -15.43 -5.39 16.98
CA ASP A 99 -16.72 -4.83 16.56
C ASP A 99 -16.71 -4.44 15.06
N LEU A 100 -17.89 -4.43 14.43
CA LEU A 100 -18.08 -4.10 13.01
C LEU A 100 -19.14 -2.99 12.83
N ASP A 101 -18.68 -1.78 12.55
CA ASP A 101 -19.50 -0.66 12.06
C ASP A 101 -19.56 -0.76 10.51
N ILE A 102 -20.73 -1.09 9.95
CA ILE A 102 -20.91 -1.32 8.51
C ILE A 102 -22.01 -0.44 7.90
N GLY A 103 -21.69 0.21 6.78
CA GLY A 103 -22.59 1.09 6.03
C GLY A 103 -23.77 0.39 5.36
N ASP A 104 -24.75 1.20 4.95
CA ASP A 104 -26.03 0.73 4.40
C ASP A 104 -25.95 0.17 2.97
N ASP A 105 -24.84 0.42 2.27
CA ASP A 105 -24.60 0.13 0.84
C ASP A 105 -23.24 -0.58 0.67
N VAL A 106 -23.06 -1.70 1.38
CA VAL A 106 -21.84 -2.53 1.37
C VAL A 106 -22.17 -3.92 0.83
N ASP A 107 -21.36 -4.41 -0.10
CA ASP A 107 -21.50 -5.76 -0.69
C ASP A 107 -20.25 -6.60 -0.43
N ILE A 108 -20.45 -7.87 -0.05
CA ILE A 108 -19.40 -8.79 0.39
C ILE A 108 -19.72 -10.17 -0.17
N GLU A 109 -19.11 -10.52 -1.32
CA GLU A 109 -19.52 -11.67 -2.14
C GLU A 109 -19.47 -13.01 -1.39
N ARG A 110 -18.47 -13.20 -0.51
CA ARG A 110 -18.30 -14.45 0.26
C ARG A 110 -18.80 -14.35 1.71
N GLY A 111 -19.51 -13.27 2.04
CA GLY A 111 -20.08 -13.02 3.36
C GLY A 111 -19.07 -12.50 4.39
N PHE A 112 -19.55 -12.26 5.60
CA PHE A 112 -18.75 -11.71 6.69
C PHE A 112 -18.93 -12.48 8.01
N GLU A 113 -17.91 -12.40 8.86
CA GLU A 113 -17.88 -12.93 10.22
C GLU A 113 -17.30 -11.86 11.14
N ALA A 114 -17.95 -11.60 12.28
CA ALA A 114 -17.51 -10.65 13.28
C ALA A 114 -17.73 -11.24 14.68
N ASN A 115 -16.71 -11.20 15.52
CA ASN A 115 -16.76 -11.74 16.89
C ASN A 115 -17.36 -10.74 17.90
N GLY A 116 -17.31 -9.45 17.62
CA GLY A 116 -17.91 -8.37 18.40
C GLY A 116 -19.33 -7.98 17.98
N TRP A 117 -19.71 -6.75 18.28
CA TRP A 117 -21.00 -6.17 17.93
C TRP A 117 -21.03 -5.69 16.48
N ILE A 118 -22.06 -6.11 15.73
CA ILE A 118 -22.32 -5.61 14.39
C ILE A 118 -23.33 -4.46 14.48
N VAL A 119 -22.93 -3.27 14.02
CA VAL A 119 -23.77 -2.07 13.99
C VAL A 119 -23.91 -1.62 12.55
N ILE A 120 -25.14 -1.71 12.02
CA ILE A 120 -25.45 -1.23 10.67
C ILE A 120 -25.75 0.27 10.74
N ARG A 121 -24.78 1.05 10.30
CA ARG A 121 -24.81 2.52 10.16
C ARG A 121 -23.63 2.92 9.27
N ASN A 122 -23.79 3.91 8.40
CA ASN A 122 -22.63 4.46 7.69
C ASN A 122 -21.66 5.11 8.71
N PRO A 123 -20.43 4.59 8.91
CA PRO A 123 -19.46 5.22 9.79
C PRO A 123 -19.10 6.61 9.25
N MET A 124 -18.85 7.55 10.15
CA MET A 124 -18.43 8.91 9.75
C MET A 124 -17.11 8.83 8.97
N PRO A 125 -17.00 9.45 7.78
CA PRO A 125 -15.77 9.47 7.00
C PRO A 125 -14.56 9.87 7.83
N THR A 126 -13.41 9.21 7.65
CA THR A 126 -12.22 9.34 8.53
C THR A 126 -11.79 10.79 8.72
N ILE A 127 -11.73 11.55 7.62
CA ILE A 127 -11.38 12.98 7.62
C ILE A 127 -12.41 13.84 8.36
N VAL A 128 -13.70 13.48 8.29
CA VAL A 128 -14.79 14.18 9.00
C VAL A 128 -14.77 13.85 10.48
N PHE A 129 -14.50 12.59 10.84
CA PHE A 129 -14.31 12.17 12.23
C PHE A 129 -13.17 12.96 12.89
N LEU A 130 -11.98 12.98 12.29
CA LEU A 130 -10.82 13.73 12.79
C LEU A 130 -11.13 15.22 12.94
N PHE A 131 -11.73 15.84 11.91
CA PHE A 131 -12.13 17.25 11.96
C PHE A 131 -13.14 17.55 13.08
N VAL A 132 -14.14 16.68 13.28
CA VAL A 132 -15.14 16.83 14.33
C VAL A 132 -14.52 16.64 15.73
N TYR A 133 -13.60 15.69 15.89
CA TYR A 133 -12.90 15.41 17.15
C TYR A 133 -12.01 16.60 17.56
N LEU A 134 -11.11 17.05 16.68
CA LEU A 134 -10.29 18.25 16.91
C LEU A 134 -11.16 19.50 17.18
N SER A 135 -12.26 19.66 16.42
CA SER A 135 -13.23 20.74 16.67
C SER A 135 -13.93 20.66 18.03
N GLN A 136 -14.05 19.48 18.64
CA GLN A 136 -14.61 19.31 19.98
C GLN A 136 -13.59 19.65 21.06
N LEU A 137 -12.35 19.16 20.96
CA LEU A 137 -11.26 19.50 21.89
C LEU A 137 -11.05 21.02 21.96
N LEU A 138 -10.91 21.67 20.81
CA LEU A 138 -10.78 23.14 20.72
C LEU A 138 -12.02 23.90 21.26
N ARG A 139 -13.23 23.32 21.21
CA ARG A 139 -14.44 23.92 21.81
C ARG A 139 -14.54 23.71 23.31
N LEU A 140 -13.95 22.64 23.84
CA LEU A 140 -13.83 22.38 25.27
C LEU A 140 -12.73 23.24 25.92
N GLY A 141 -11.84 23.82 25.10
CA GLY A 141 -10.64 24.54 25.56
C GLY A 141 -9.48 23.59 25.86
N GLU A 142 -9.55 22.34 25.39
CA GLU A 142 -8.51 21.33 25.49
C GLU A 142 -7.53 21.51 24.33
N GLU A 143 -6.93 22.70 24.25
CA GLU A 143 -5.96 23.07 23.20
C GLU A 143 -4.72 22.17 23.26
N GLU A 144 -4.25 21.81 24.46
CA GLU A 144 -3.13 20.88 24.69
C GLU A 144 -3.41 19.48 24.10
N ALA A 145 -4.61 18.93 24.29
CA ALA A 145 -4.98 17.63 23.73
C ALA A 145 -5.23 17.68 22.21
N ALA A 146 -5.69 18.81 21.68
CA ALA A 146 -5.80 19.01 20.23
C ALA A 146 -4.43 19.12 19.57
N GLU A 147 -3.48 19.77 20.25
CA GLU A 147 -2.08 19.86 19.83
C GLU A 147 -1.40 18.49 19.92
N GLU A 148 -1.56 17.74 21.01
CA GLU A 148 -1.07 16.35 21.18
C GLU A 148 -1.58 15.40 20.08
N VAL A 149 -2.87 15.48 19.71
CA VAL A 149 -3.42 14.66 18.61
C VAL A 149 -2.81 15.06 17.27
N VAL A 150 -2.65 16.35 16.99
CA VAL A 150 -2.01 16.83 15.76
C VAL A 150 -0.52 16.46 15.74
N GLU A 151 0.16 16.55 16.88
CA GLU A 151 1.56 16.16 17.06
C GLU A 151 1.72 14.66 16.82
N THR A 152 0.91 13.79 17.43
CA THR A 152 0.90 12.32 17.18
C THR A 152 0.72 11.95 15.69
N PHE A 153 0.03 12.77 14.91
CA PHE A 153 -0.10 12.57 13.45
C PHE A 153 1.10 13.15 12.65
N LEU A 154 1.89 14.05 13.21
CA LEU A 154 2.97 14.80 12.56
C LEU A 154 4.38 14.49 13.09
N THR A 155 4.53 13.81 14.23
CA THR A 155 5.81 13.47 14.85
C THR A 155 6.09 11.97 14.87
N ASP A 156 7.39 11.71 15.02
CA ASP A 156 8.08 10.42 14.91
C ASP A 156 8.00 9.56 16.19
N ASP A 157 7.18 9.95 17.18
CA ASP A 157 7.01 9.20 18.45
C ASP A 157 6.06 7.98 18.29
N ARG A 158 6.06 7.37 17.10
CA ARG A 158 5.33 6.13 16.77
C ARG A 158 6.29 4.93 16.94
N GLU A 159 5.75 3.77 17.33
CA GLU A 159 6.59 2.56 17.50
C GLU A 159 7.04 1.98 16.13
N ALA A 160 6.28 2.26 15.08
CA ALA A 160 6.67 2.14 13.68
C ALA A 160 5.99 3.26 12.88
N ASP A 161 6.71 3.84 11.93
CA ASP A 161 6.17 4.88 11.05
C ASP A 161 5.22 4.27 9.99
N PRO A 162 4.24 5.01 9.45
CA PRO A 162 3.23 4.46 8.56
C PRO A 162 3.66 4.47 7.09
N VAL A 163 3.17 3.50 6.32
CA VAL A 163 3.15 3.59 4.85
C VAL A 163 2.13 4.64 4.44
N LEU A 164 2.57 5.68 3.74
CA LEU A 164 1.72 6.75 3.19
C LEU A 164 1.62 6.59 1.68
N VAL A 165 0.45 6.19 1.17
CA VAL A 165 0.16 6.17 -0.26
C VAL A 165 -0.60 7.46 -0.64
N PRO A 166 0.00 8.39 -1.40
CA PRO A 166 -0.57 9.71 -1.63
C PRO A 166 -1.75 9.66 -2.60
N ARG A 167 -2.56 10.73 -2.63
CA ARG A 167 -3.77 10.76 -3.47
C ARG A 167 -3.45 10.63 -4.95
N GLY A 168 -4.18 9.77 -5.65
CA GLY A 168 -3.97 9.52 -7.08
C GLY A 168 -2.73 8.69 -7.40
N ALA A 169 -2.18 7.97 -6.42
CA ALA A 169 -1.14 6.97 -6.64
C ALA A 169 -1.68 5.76 -7.41
N SER A 170 -0.81 5.13 -8.20
CA SER A 170 -1.03 3.80 -8.78
C SER A 170 0.15 2.93 -8.38
N VAL A 171 -0.12 1.92 -7.55
CA VAL A 171 0.87 1.06 -6.88
C VAL A 171 0.64 -0.38 -7.33
N SER A 172 1.60 -0.94 -8.06
CA SER A 172 1.56 -2.33 -8.51
C SER A 172 2.92 -3.02 -8.49
N ASP A 173 2.93 -4.31 -8.79
CA ASP A 173 4.11 -5.17 -8.92
C ASP A 173 5.11 -4.67 -9.98
N ASP A 174 4.60 -4.17 -11.12
CA ASP A 174 5.41 -3.51 -12.15
C ASP A 174 5.91 -2.15 -11.68
N ALA A 175 5.08 -1.36 -10.97
CA ALA A 175 5.44 0.02 -10.69
C ALA A 175 4.61 0.76 -9.65
N TRP A 176 5.34 1.59 -8.91
CA TRP A 176 4.83 2.59 -7.98
C TRP A 176 4.86 3.95 -8.68
N ARG A 177 3.70 4.52 -9.00
CA ARG A 177 3.55 5.75 -9.78
C ARG A 177 2.84 6.80 -8.95
N VAL A 178 3.56 7.86 -8.61
CA VAL A 178 3.03 9.01 -7.86
C VAL A 178 3.36 10.33 -8.57
N SER A 179 2.60 11.38 -8.25
CA SER A 179 2.83 12.73 -8.78
C SER A 179 3.56 13.66 -7.81
N THR A 180 3.77 13.16 -6.59
CA THR A 180 4.45 13.74 -5.44
C THR A 180 5.94 13.35 -5.40
N PRO A 181 6.73 13.84 -4.44
CA PRO A 181 7.94 13.15 -3.97
C PRO A 181 7.64 11.72 -3.48
N ALA A 182 8.72 10.95 -3.31
CA ALA A 182 8.71 9.63 -2.72
C ALA A 182 9.95 9.41 -1.85
N THR A 183 9.74 9.08 -0.58
CA THR A 183 10.79 8.69 0.37
C THR A 183 10.63 7.21 0.69
N ILE A 184 11.72 6.46 0.57
CA ILE A 184 11.85 5.06 0.96
C ILE A 184 12.91 5.00 2.05
N GLY A 185 12.58 4.40 3.19
CA GLY A 185 13.45 4.30 4.36
C GLY A 185 14.60 3.30 4.24
N ASP A 186 15.18 3.01 5.39
CA ASP A 186 16.30 2.09 5.58
C ASP A 186 15.83 0.62 5.62
N ASP A 187 16.73 -0.33 5.34
CA ASP A 187 16.50 -1.79 5.41
C ASP A 187 15.26 -2.29 4.62
N CYS A 188 14.76 -1.51 3.66
CA CYS A 188 13.56 -1.83 2.89
C CYS A 188 13.84 -2.83 1.76
N ARG A 189 12.83 -3.60 1.37
CA ARG A 189 12.95 -4.54 0.24
C ARG A 189 11.78 -4.40 -0.71
N MET A 190 11.99 -3.72 -1.84
CA MET A 190 10.89 -3.32 -2.73
C MET A 190 10.93 -3.97 -4.12
N HIS A 191 9.78 -4.45 -4.59
CA HIS A 191 9.54 -4.88 -5.97
C HIS A 191 8.83 -3.79 -6.77
N GLY A 192 9.22 -3.65 -8.04
CA GLY A 192 8.60 -2.72 -8.98
C GLY A 192 9.38 -1.43 -9.24
N ASN A 193 9.00 -0.75 -10.33
CA ASN A 193 9.63 0.48 -10.80
C ASN A 193 9.04 1.72 -10.11
N VAL A 194 9.84 2.42 -9.31
CA VAL A 194 9.39 3.64 -8.61
C VAL A 194 9.44 4.84 -9.55
N ARG A 195 8.33 5.59 -9.63
CA ARG A 195 8.17 6.78 -10.49
C ARG A 195 7.50 7.91 -9.71
N ALA A 196 8.26 8.97 -9.45
CA ALA A 196 7.84 10.09 -8.62
C ALA A 196 8.30 11.44 -9.23
N THR A 197 8.09 12.55 -8.51
CA THR A 197 8.69 13.84 -8.85
C THR A 197 10.14 13.88 -8.37
N ASP A 198 10.40 13.50 -7.12
CA ASP A 198 11.71 13.26 -6.51
C ASP A 198 11.70 11.87 -5.85
N ILE A 199 12.86 11.23 -5.69
CA ILE A 199 13.00 9.94 -5.00
C ILE A 199 14.18 10.03 -4.01
N GLU A 200 13.93 9.84 -2.72
CA GLU A 200 14.96 9.56 -1.72
C GLU A 200 14.85 8.10 -1.29
N VAL A 201 15.98 7.40 -1.23
CA VAL A 201 16.08 6.00 -0.77
C VAL A 201 17.09 5.94 0.36
N GLY A 202 16.72 5.33 1.48
CA GLY A 202 17.55 5.11 2.65
C GLY A 202 18.69 4.13 2.43
N ALA A 203 19.34 3.77 3.54
CA ALA A 203 20.46 2.84 3.62
C ALA A 203 20.03 1.37 3.58
N ASP A 204 20.95 0.49 3.17
CA ASP A 204 20.81 -0.99 3.19
C ASP A 204 19.57 -1.56 2.45
N THR A 205 18.87 -0.73 1.68
CA THR A 205 17.63 -1.05 0.96
C THR A 205 17.90 -1.82 -0.35
N GLU A 206 17.04 -2.75 -0.73
CA GLU A 206 17.13 -3.52 -1.98
C GLU A 206 15.90 -3.29 -2.90
N ILE A 207 16.12 -2.66 -4.06
CA ILE A 207 15.08 -2.30 -5.03
C ILE A 207 15.17 -3.16 -6.30
N PHE A 208 14.21 -4.07 -6.45
CA PHE A 208 14.01 -4.94 -7.60
C PHE A 208 13.23 -4.22 -8.72
N GLY A 209 13.78 -3.10 -9.19
CA GLY A 209 13.18 -2.27 -10.22
C GLY A 209 14.05 -1.07 -10.61
N SER A 210 13.55 -0.27 -11.54
CA SER A 210 14.20 0.98 -11.98
C SER A 210 13.61 2.19 -11.25
N LEU A 211 14.46 3.17 -10.91
CA LEU A 211 14.06 4.43 -10.29
C LEU A 211 13.89 5.52 -11.35
N ARG A 212 12.77 6.25 -11.31
CA ARG A 212 12.50 7.33 -12.26
C ARG A 212 11.85 8.58 -11.65
N ALA A 213 12.66 9.56 -11.31
CA ALA A 213 12.20 10.89 -10.91
C ALA A 213 11.97 11.83 -12.10
N ARG A 214 11.35 12.98 -11.82
CA ARG A 214 11.36 14.15 -12.70
C ARG A 214 12.58 15.02 -12.41
N GLU A 215 12.79 15.27 -11.13
CA GLU A 215 13.81 16.14 -10.56
C GLU A 215 14.92 15.25 -9.97
N THR A 216 15.02 15.06 -8.66
CA THR A 216 16.19 14.44 -8.00
C THR A 216 15.99 12.95 -7.70
N ILE A 217 17.07 12.16 -7.75
CA ILE A 217 17.15 10.83 -7.12
C ILE A 217 18.35 10.79 -6.18
N THR A 218 18.11 10.50 -4.89
CA THR A 218 19.14 10.20 -3.90
C THR A 218 19.08 8.71 -3.56
N VAL A 219 20.19 8.00 -3.71
CA VAL A 219 20.33 6.59 -3.32
C VAL A 219 21.25 6.50 -2.12
N GLY A 220 20.71 6.06 -0.99
CA GLY A 220 21.40 5.93 0.31
C GLY A 220 22.51 4.87 0.33
N PRO A 221 23.31 4.85 1.41
CA PRO A 221 24.52 4.03 1.46
C PRO A 221 24.21 2.54 1.56
N ARG A 222 25.06 1.69 0.97
CA ARG A 222 24.90 0.21 0.91
C ARG A 222 23.65 -0.30 0.16
N THR A 223 22.79 0.59 -0.33
CA THR A 223 21.56 0.27 -1.07
C THR A 223 21.85 -0.31 -2.46
N VAL A 224 21.04 -1.29 -2.88
CA VAL A 224 21.18 -2.00 -4.17
C VAL A 224 19.97 -1.71 -5.06
N VAL A 225 20.21 -1.07 -6.21
CA VAL A 225 19.20 -0.83 -7.25
C VAL A 225 19.48 -1.76 -8.42
N HIS A 226 18.58 -2.72 -8.66
CA HIS A 226 18.77 -3.73 -9.72
C HIS A 226 18.46 -3.21 -11.14
N GLY A 227 17.69 -2.13 -11.26
CA GLY A 227 17.31 -1.50 -12.53
C GLY A 227 18.07 -0.22 -12.86
N ASP A 228 17.54 0.53 -13.83
CA ASP A 228 18.09 1.82 -14.27
C ASP A 228 17.72 2.95 -13.30
N VAL A 229 18.55 3.99 -13.22
CA VAL A 229 18.29 5.21 -12.43
C VAL A 229 18.20 6.39 -13.40
N THR A 230 17.00 6.97 -13.58
CA THR A 230 16.76 7.98 -14.63
C THR A 230 15.95 9.17 -14.13
N THR A 231 16.48 10.39 -14.24
CA THR A 231 15.72 11.63 -14.02
C THR A 231 15.17 12.18 -15.34
N LYS A 232 14.33 13.23 -15.27
CA LYS A 232 13.85 13.98 -16.44
C LYS A 232 14.46 15.39 -16.51
N GLY A 233 15.73 15.50 -16.13
CA GLY A 233 16.49 16.76 -16.17
C GLY A 233 16.82 17.37 -14.81
N GLY A 234 16.68 16.61 -13.72
CA GLY A 234 17.36 16.87 -12.45
C GLY A 234 18.46 15.83 -12.19
N ASP A 235 18.88 15.72 -10.93
CA ASP A 235 20.19 15.20 -10.59
C ASP A 235 20.15 13.84 -9.90
N VAL A 236 21.24 13.09 -9.97
CA VAL A 236 21.37 11.77 -9.31
C VAL A 236 22.54 11.77 -8.36
N VAL A 237 22.25 11.52 -7.07
CA VAL A 237 23.22 11.40 -5.99
C VAL A 237 23.29 9.94 -5.54
N VAL A 238 24.47 9.34 -5.59
CA VAL A 238 24.69 7.93 -5.20
C VAL A 238 25.69 7.87 -4.04
N ALA A 239 25.19 7.48 -2.87
CA ALA A 239 25.93 7.47 -1.62
C ALA A 239 26.95 6.30 -1.51
N PRO A 240 27.84 6.33 -0.49
CA PRO A 240 28.91 5.34 -0.33
C PRO A 240 28.44 3.88 -0.29
N ALA A 241 29.17 3.00 -0.98
CA ALA A 241 28.91 1.56 -1.07
C ALA A 241 27.55 1.14 -1.67
N ALA A 242 26.75 2.08 -2.23
CA ALA A 242 25.57 1.73 -3.01
C ALA A 242 25.97 1.06 -4.35
N ASN A 243 25.13 0.16 -4.86
CA ASN A 243 25.34 -0.58 -6.11
C ASN A 243 24.15 -0.37 -7.06
N VAL A 244 24.39 0.26 -8.21
CA VAL A 244 23.39 0.43 -9.29
C VAL A 244 23.75 -0.50 -10.44
N ARG A 245 22.90 -1.48 -10.72
CA ARG A 245 23.16 -2.50 -11.76
C ARG A 245 22.77 -2.06 -13.16
N GLY A 246 21.83 -1.13 -13.28
CA GLY A 246 21.39 -0.56 -14.55
C GLY A 246 22.20 0.65 -15.02
N ASP A 247 21.72 1.29 -16.07
CA ASP A 247 22.25 2.55 -16.59
C ASP A 247 21.80 3.73 -15.71
N ILE A 248 22.65 4.77 -15.61
CA ILE A 248 22.30 6.06 -14.98
C ILE A 248 22.10 7.11 -16.08
N SER A 249 21.01 7.88 -16.02
CA SER A 249 20.70 8.94 -16.99
C SER A 249 20.11 10.18 -16.30
N CYS A 250 20.84 11.29 -16.31
CA CYS A 250 20.53 12.47 -15.48
C CYS A 250 21.05 13.78 -16.06
N ALA A 251 20.72 14.92 -15.43
CA ALA A 251 21.33 16.20 -15.74
C ALA A 251 22.75 16.23 -15.17
N ASP A 252 22.91 16.46 -13.87
CA ASP A 252 24.17 16.31 -13.16
C ASP A 252 24.19 15.00 -12.33
N CYS A 253 25.38 14.46 -12.08
CA CYS A 253 25.53 13.18 -11.37
C CYS A 253 26.65 13.24 -10.34
N GLU A 254 26.32 12.96 -9.08
CA GLU A 254 27.26 12.95 -7.96
C GLU A 254 27.40 11.52 -7.42
N LEU A 255 28.60 10.96 -7.47
CA LEU A 255 28.86 9.60 -7.00
C LEU A 255 29.87 9.60 -5.87
N ALA A 256 29.61 8.85 -4.79
CA ALA A 256 30.64 8.54 -3.82
C ALA A 256 31.77 7.71 -4.46
N GLU A 257 33.02 7.90 -4.05
CA GLU A 257 34.17 7.12 -4.56
C GLU A 257 34.06 5.60 -4.35
N SER A 258 33.16 5.16 -3.47
CA SER A 258 32.89 3.75 -3.16
C SER A 258 31.54 3.25 -3.68
N ALA A 259 30.78 4.08 -4.39
CA ALA A 259 29.59 3.63 -5.11
C ALA A 259 30.02 2.81 -6.34
N ASP A 260 29.24 1.78 -6.67
CA ASP A 260 29.47 0.92 -7.82
C ASP A 260 28.31 1.05 -8.82
N VAL A 261 28.64 1.14 -10.11
CA VAL A 261 27.67 1.29 -11.20
C VAL A 261 28.07 0.34 -12.33
N GLU A 262 27.31 -0.74 -12.52
CA GLU A 262 27.63 -1.77 -13.49
C GLU A 262 27.26 -1.35 -14.93
N GLY A 263 26.27 -0.46 -15.08
CA GLY A 263 25.80 0.07 -16.36
C GLY A 263 26.54 1.33 -16.84
N ALA A 264 25.98 1.97 -17.86
CA ALA A 264 26.51 3.19 -18.46
C ALA A 264 25.94 4.46 -17.79
N ILE A 265 26.82 5.33 -17.31
CA ILE A 265 26.47 6.66 -16.80
C ILE A 265 26.36 7.66 -17.96
N ARG A 266 25.25 8.39 -18.03
CA ARG A 266 24.94 9.43 -19.03
C ARG A 266 24.41 10.70 -18.35
N ALA A 267 25.33 11.50 -17.80
CA ALA A 267 25.04 12.87 -17.38
C ALA A 267 24.98 13.81 -18.59
N GLY A 268 24.05 14.76 -18.58
CA GLY A 268 23.95 15.85 -19.56
C GLY A 268 24.87 17.03 -19.24
N GLY A 269 25.23 17.20 -17.96
CA GLY A 269 26.08 18.26 -17.42
C GLY A 269 27.37 17.71 -16.79
N GLU A 270 27.56 17.96 -15.50
CA GLU A 270 28.73 17.56 -14.71
C GLU A 270 28.58 16.13 -14.15
N THR A 271 29.72 15.49 -13.91
CA THR A 271 29.81 14.23 -13.17
C THR A 271 30.90 14.40 -12.12
N SER A 272 30.50 14.44 -10.85
CA SER A 272 31.39 14.66 -9.70
C SER A 272 31.63 13.34 -8.95
N PHE A 273 32.80 13.24 -8.33
CA PHE A 273 33.14 12.13 -7.43
C PHE A 273 33.49 12.69 -6.06
N LEU A 274 32.79 12.21 -5.02
CA LEU A 274 32.88 12.70 -3.65
C LEU A 274 33.60 11.68 -2.77
N SER A 275 34.69 12.10 -2.14
CA SER A 275 35.51 11.25 -1.26
C SER A 275 35.00 11.18 0.19
N ASP A 276 34.08 12.08 0.59
CA ASP A 276 33.68 12.25 2.00
C ASP A 276 32.24 11.73 2.24
N PRO A 277 32.06 10.67 3.06
CA PRO A 277 30.72 10.14 3.36
C PRO A 277 29.82 11.14 4.10
N SER A 278 30.39 12.14 4.79
CA SER A 278 29.59 13.16 5.52
C SER A 278 28.93 14.19 4.60
N ALA A 279 29.22 14.18 3.30
CA ALA A 279 28.54 15.01 2.31
C ALA A 279 27.14 14.46 1.91
N PHE A 280 26.85 13.20 2.25
CA PHE A 280 25.63 12.48 1.82
C PHE A 280 24.55 12.38 2.90
N SER A 281 24.77 12.93 4.11
CA SER A 281 23.72 12.99 5.13
C SER A 281 22.82 14.21 4.90
N SER A 282 21.54 13.97 4.65
CA SER A 282 20.49 15.00 4.68
C SER A 282 20.52 15.76 6.03
N PRO A 283 20.22 17.08 6.08
CA PRO A 283 20.63 17.93 7.21
C PRO A 283 20.04 17.62 8.60
N ASP A 284 19.00 16.79 8.70
CA ASP A 284 18.14 16.71 9.89
C ASP A 284 18.31 15.45 10.77
N LEU A 285 19.12 14.45 10.40
CA LEU A 285 19.28 13.19 11.16
C LEU A 285 20.55 13.11 12.06
N ALA A 286 21.20 14.23 12.33
CA ALA A 286 22.45 14.27 13.12
C ALA A 286 22.23 14.30 14.65
N ALA A 287 21.54 13.30 15.23
CA ALA A 287 21.21 13.31 16.67
C ALA A 287 21.20 11.98 17.46
N VAL A 288 21.64 10.83 16.92
CA VAL A 288 21.84 9.61 17.77
C VAL A 288 23.01 8.72 17.33
N GLU A 289 24.16 8.91 18.00
CA GLU A 289 25.16 7.85 18.22
C GLU A 289 25.61 7.85 19.69
N ASP A 290 25.42 6.72 20.38
CA ASP A 290 26.47 5.91 21.07
C ASP A 290 25.78 4.79 21.89
N GLY A 291 26.12 3.52 21.65
CA GLY A 291 25.29 2.39 22.12
C GLY A 291 25.90 0.98 22.22
N THR A 292 27.18 0.78 21.88
CA THR A 292 28.00 -0.41 22.23
C THR A 292 27.50 -1.84 21.95
N ALA A 293 28.06 -2.43 20.89
CA ALA A 293 28.92 -3.63 20.93
C ALA A 293 28.39 -5.08 21.20
N ASP A 294 28.93 -5.97 20.34
CA ASP A 294 29.34 -7.37 20.56
C ASP A 294 28.32 -8.52 20.37
N ARG A 295 28.45 -9.19 19.21
CA ARG A 295 28.59 -10.67 19.17
C ARG A 295 29.30 -11.16 17.90
N ALA A 296 30.28 -12.05 18.09
CA ALA A 296 31.16 -12.52 17.02
C ALA A 296 30.75 -13.88 16.39
N ALA A 297 30.86 -13.92 15.05
CA ALA A 297 31.45 -14.97 14.21
C ALA A 297 31.15 -16.48 14.43
N ALA A 298 30.57 -17.12 13.41
CA ALA A 298 31.01 -18.37 12.74
C ALA A 298 29.93 -18.85 11.74
N SER A 299 30.18 -19.59 10.64
CA SER A 299 31.36 -19.80 9.77
C SER A 299 30.92 -20.75 8.64
N ASP A 300 31.47 -20.59 7.42
CA ASP A 300 31.42 -21.55 6.30
C ASP A 300 30.03 -21.93 5.72
N GLY A 301 29.81 -22.09 4.41
CA GLY A 301 30.72 -22.04 3.27
C GLY A 301 30.48 -23.21 2.31
N ALA A 302 29.78 -23.00 1.19
CA ALA A 302 29.77 -23.91 0.04
C ALA A 302 29.20 -23.24 -1.22
N SER A 303 30.06 -22.95 -2.19
CA SER A 303 29.63 -22.59 -3.54
C SER A 303 29.30 -23.84 -4.36
N ALA A 304 28.26 -23.77 -5.19
CA ALA A 304 27.96 -24.77 -6.21
C ALA A 304 27.54 -24.07 -7.50
N ALA A 305 28.42 -24.09 -8.49
CA ALA A 305 28.13 -23.58 -9.82
C ALA A 305 27.24 -24.56 -10.60
N SER A 306 26.39 -24.03 -11.48
CA SER A 306 25.79 -24.80 -12.57
C SER A 306 25.75 -23.97 -13.84
N ASP A 307 26.67 -24.24 -14.75
CA ASP A 307 26.68 -23.69 -16.11
C ASP A 307 25.51 -24.23 -16.95
N GLY A 308 24.92 -23.34 -17.75
CA GLY A 308 24.44 -23.65 -19.10
C GLY A 308 23.05 -24.30 -19.24
N ALA A 309 22.14 -23.59 -19.91
CA ALA A 309 22.06 -23.69 -21.38
C ALA A 309 21.09 -22.66 -21.99
N SER A 310 21.48 -22.09 -23.12
CA SER A 310 20.69 -21.16 -23.93
C SER A 310 19.51 -21.81 -24.66
N ALA A 311 18.41 -21.08 -24.80
CA ALA A 311 17.49 -21.22 -25.94
C ALA A 311 17.00 -19.84 -26.38
N ALA A 312 17.40 -19.43 -27.59
CA ALA A 312 16.92 -18.20 -28.21
C ALA A 312 15.67 -18.46 -29.06
N SER A 313 14.78 -17.47 -29.17
CA SER A 313 13.80 -17.39 -30.25
C SER A 313 13.46 -15.93 -30.58
N ASP A 314 14.00 -15.45 -31.70
CA ASP A 314 13.49 -14.26 -32.40
C ASP A 314 12.04 -14.47 -32.87
N GLY A 315 11.20 -13.42 -32.92
CA GLY A 315 9.77 -13.62 -33.23
C GLY A 315 8.89 -12.40 -33.51
N ALA A 316 9.45 -11.36 -34.14
CA ALA A 316 8.79 -10.20 -34.78
C ALA A 316 7.23 -10.08 -34.80
N SER A 317 6.76 -8.94 -34.25
CA SER A 317 5.74 -8.02 -34.79
C SER A 317 4.47 -8.53 -35.52
N ALA A 318 3.31 -8.06 -35.06
CA ALA A 318 2.25 -7.53 -35.95
C ALA A 318 1.38 -6.50 -35.22
N ALA A 319 1.24 -5.31 -35.81
CA ALA A 319 0.22 -4.33 -35.41
C ALA A 319 -1.05 -4.51 -36.27
N SER A 320 -2.21 -4.14 -35.73
CA SER A 320 -3.39 -3.84 -36.56
C SER A 320 -4.32 -2.84 -35.87
N ASP A 321 -4.25 -1.59 -36.29
CA ASP A 321 -5.35 -0.63 -36.15
C ASP A 321 -6.58 -1.11 -36.95
N GLY A 322 -7.79 -0.75 -36.51
CA GLY A 322 -9.02 -1.11 -37.24
C GLY A 322 -10.30 -0.54 -36.61
N ALA A 323 -10.58 0.74 -36.84
CA ALA A 323 -11.77 1.41 -36.31
C ALA A 323 -13.00 1.35 -37.25
N SER A 324 -14.19 1.56 -36.67
CA SER A 324 -15.50 1.78 -37.31
C SER A 324 -16.14 0.56 -38.01
N ALA A 325 -17.47 0.49 -38.20
CA ALA A 325 -18.51 1.51 -38.06
C ALA A 325 -19.85 0.96 -37.54
N ALA A 326 -20.77 1.86 -37.19
CA ALA A 326 -22.15 1.56 -36.80
C ALA A 326 -23.06 1.19 -37.98
N SER A 327 -24.20 0.57 -37.68
CA SER A 327 -25.39 0.60 -38.53
C SER A 327 -26.66 0.50 -37.66
N ASP A 328 -27.51 1.51 -37.77
CA ASP A 328 -28.85 1.55 -37.17
C ASP A 328 -29.81 0.54 -37.81
N ASP A 329 -30.81 0.08 -37.06
CA ASP A 329 -32.12 -0.29 -37.63
C ASP A 329 -33.23 0.05 -36.62
N GLU A 330 -34.20 0.87 -37.05
CA GLU A 330 -35.26 1.45 -36.23
C GLU A 330 -36.63 1.26 -36.90
N ALA A 331 -37.58 0.55 -36.25
CA ALA A 331 -39.02 0.67 -36.51
C ALA A 331 -39.88 -0.13 -35.50
N THR A 332 -40.44 0.49 -34.44
CA THR A 332 -41.82 1.05 -34.31
C THR A 332 -42.94 0.06 -33.82
N PRO A 333 -44.01 0.51 -33.11
CA PRO A 333 -44.27 0.00 -31.74
C PRO A 333 -45.76 -0.27 -31.33
N LEU A 334 -45.99 -0.43 -30.01
CA LEU A 334 -47.25 -0.26 -29.21
C LEU A 334 -48.25 -1.45 -29.12
N PRO A 335 -49.15 -1.50 -28.10
CA PRO A 335 -49.14 -0.90 -26.73
C PRO A 335 -49.54 -1.90 -25.59
N GLY A 336 -49.49 -1.46 -24.32
CA GLY A 336 -50.18 -2.14 -23.21
C GLY A 336 -49.80 -1.66 -21.80
N ASP A 337 -50.66 -0.87 -21.17
CA ASP A 337 -50.45 -0.24 -19.85
C ASP A 337 -50.39 -1.22 -18.67
N LEU A 338 -49.49 -0.99 -17.71
CA LEU A 338 -49.68 -1.29 -16.28
C LEU A 338 -48.82 -0.36 -15.41
N ASP A 339 -49.46 0.58 -14.71
CA ASP A 339 -48.84 1.34 -13.63
C ASP A 339 -48.53 0.43 -12.42
N PRO A 340 -47.33 0.49 -11.82
CA PRO A 340 -47.09 -0.13 -10.52
C PRO A 340 -47.79 0.68 -9.42
N ALA A 341 -48.86 0.11 -8.86
CA ALA A 341 -49.64 0.75 -7.81
C ALA A 341 -48.80 0.97 -6.54
N VAL A 342 -48.64 2.24 -6.14
CA VAL A 342 -48.13 2.61 -4.81
C VAL A 342 -49.15 2.17 -3.77
N VAL A 343 -48.82 1.14 -2.99
CA VAL A 343 -49.61 0.72 -1.83
C VAL A 343 -49.01 1.39 -0.58
N PRO A 344 -49.69 2.36 0.06
CA PRO A 344 -49.21 2.93 1.31
C PRO A 344 -49.34 1.90 2.43
N LEU A 345 -48.20 1.48 2.99
CA LEU A 345 -48.18 0.69 4.22
C LEU A 345 -48.72 1.55 5.37
N GLY A 346 -49.83 1.11 5.97
CA GLY A 346 -50.39 1.75 7.15
C GLY A 346 -49.50 1.53 8.36
N ALA A 347 -49.37 2.55 9.22
CA ALA A 347 -48.65 2.43 10.48
C ALA A 347 -49.37 1.44 11.41
N GLY A 348 -48.79 0.25 11.59
CA GLY A 348 -49.26 -0.79 12.49
C GLY A 348 -48.18 -1.86 12.67
N ASP A 349 -47.55 -1.84 13.84
CA ASP A 349 -46.75 -2.91 14.47
C ASP A 349 -45.85 -3.75 13.54
N LEU A 350 -44.64 -3.24 13.30
CA LEU A 350 -43.52 -4.05 12.83
C LEU A 350 -42.94 -4.85 14.01
N ASP A 351 -43.45 -6.05 14.25
CA ASP A 351 -42.76 -7.02 15.10
C ASP A 351 -41.40 -7.38 14.47
N PRO A 352 -40.27 -7.25 15.18
CA PRO A 352 -38.97 -7.59 14.64
C PRO A 352 -38.89 -9.09 14.35
N ALA A 353 -38.41 -9.45 13.15
CA ALA A 353 -38.25 -10.83 12.73
C ALA A 353 -37.09 -11.51 13.48
N VAL A 354 -37.34 -11.93 14.72
CA VAL A 354 -36.42 -12.78 15.48
C VAL A 354 -36.37 -14.16 14.81
N VAL A 355 -35.34 -14.40 14.01
CA VAL A 355 -35.05 -15.72 13.46
C VAL A 355 -34.53 -16.61 14.60
N PRO A 356 -35.23 -17.69 15.00
CA PRO A 356 -34.73 -18.55 16.05
C PRO A 356 -33.55 -19.37 15.53
N LEU A 357 -32.36 -19.13 16.10
CA LEU A 357 -31.19 -19.99 15.91
C LEU A 357 -31.58 -21.44 16.25
N GLY A 358 -31.39 -22.33 15.27
CA GLY A 358 -31.60 -23.77 15.47
C GLY A 358 -30.56 -24.32 16.45
N ALA A 359 -30.96 -25.30 17.25
CA ALA A 359 -30.09 -25.95 18.23
C ALA A 359 -29.06 -26.90 17.58
N GLY A 360 -28.15 -26.33 16.80
CA GLY A 360 -26.85 -26.93 16.51
C GLY A 360 -25.81 -26.26 17.40
N ASP A 361 -24.88 -27.04 17.95
CA ASP A 361 -23.69 -26.48 18.58
C ASP A 361 -22.85 -25.80 17.49
N LEU A 362 -22.95 -24.48 17.41
CA LEU A 362 -21.95 -23.66 16.74
C LEU A 362 -20.73 -23.64 17.65
N GLU A 363 -19.74 -24.47 17.34
CA GLU A 363 -18.37 -24.24 17.81
C GLU A 363 -17.92 -22.92 17.18
N ALA A 364 -18.08 -21.83 17.93
CA ALA A 364 -17.50 -20.54 17.57
C ALA A 364 -15.99 -20.75 17.46
N GLN A 365 -15.44 -20.56 16.25
CA GLN A 365 -14.00 -20.51 16.07
C GLN A 365 -13.52 -19.21 16.71
N THR A 366 -13.04 -19.30 17.94
CA THR A 366 -12.40 -18.18 18.66
C THR A 366 -10.97 -17.93 18.19
N ASP A 367 -10.59 -18.48 17.04
CA ASP A 367 -9.30 -18.21 16.41
C ASP A 367 -9.35 -16.77 15.87
N PRO A 368 -8.33 -15.93 16.10
CA PRO A 368 -8.36 -14.55 15.67
C PRO A 368 -8.33 -14.47 14.13
N ALA A 369 -8.99 -13.45 13.56
CA ALA A 369 -9.05 -13.26 12.11
C ALA A 369 -7.66 -13.08 11.48
N VAL A 370 -6.75 -12.51 12.26
CA VAL A 370 -5.36 -12.21 11.94
C VAL A 370 -4.47 -12.78 13.04
N VAL A 371 -3.30 -13.31 12.66
CA VAL A 371 -2.23 -13.61 13.62
C VAL A 371 -1.23 -12.46 13.50
N PRO A 372 -0.98 -11.69 14.57
CA PRO A 372 -0.14 -10.50 14.51
C PRO A 372 1.20 -10.78 13.82
N LEU A 373 1.71 -9.84 13.05
CA LEU A 373 2.91 -10.02 12.22
C LEU A 373 4.09 -10.51 13.06
N ALA A 374 4.29 -9.90 14.24
CA ALA A 374 5.30 -10.26 15.24
C ALA A 374 5.16 -11.68 15.83
N ASP A 375 3.94 -12.25 15.85
CA ASP A 375 3.64 -13.60 16.34
C ASP A 375 3.48 -14.63 15.19
N SER A 376 3.60 -14.20 13.93
CA SER A 376 3.27 -15.02 12.77
C SER A 376 4.42 -15.94 12.32
N ASP A 377 4.36 -17.21 12.77
CA ASP A 377 5.27 -18.30 12.37
C ASP A 377 5.14 -18.71 10.86
N ARG A 378 4.46 -17.91 10.03
CA ARG A 378 4.27 -18.18 8.60
C ARG A 378 5.52 -17.79 7.83
N PRO A 379 6.25 -18.73 7.19
CA PRO A 379 7.41 -18.37 6.41
C PRO A 379 6.98 -17.53 5.20
N TRP A 380 7.54 -16.32 5.11
CA TRP A 380 7.58 -15.37 3.99
C TRP A 380 7.14 -15.94 2.62
N SER A 381 7.76 -17.05 2.19
CA SER A 381 7.53 -17.68 0.89
C SER A 381 6.28 -18.58 0.74
N SER A 382 5.25 -18.46 1.59
CA SER A 382 4.10 -19.39 1.61
C SER A 382 3.10 -19.17 0.47
N ARG A 383 3.52 -19.52 -0.76
CA ARG A 383 2.68 -19.58 -1.97
C ARG A 383 1.29 -20.15 -1.64
N ARG A 384 0.25 -19.33 -1.83
CA ARG A 384 -1.14 -19.79 -1.84
C ARG A 384 -1.24 -21.02 -2.73
N ARG A 385 -1.72 -22.14 -2.16
CA ARG A 385 -1.88 -23.39 -2.93
C ARG A 385 -2.92 -23.18 -4.01
N GLY A 386 -2.47 -22.93 -5.24
CA GLY A 386 -3.31 -22.87 -6.42
C GLY A 386 -4.26 -24.08 -6.46
N ARG A 387 -5.57 -23.80 -6.53
CA ARG A 387 -6.62 -24.82 -6.58
C ARG A 387 -6.29 -25.81 -7.71
N ARG A 388 -5.99 -27.07 -7.33
CA ARG A 388 -5.88 -28.16 -8.31
C ARG A 388 -7.22 -28.28 -9.05
N SER A 389 -7.21 -27.98 -10.34
CA SER A 389 -8.34 -28.24 -11.22
C SER A 389 -8.65 -29.73 -11.24
N GLY A 390 -9.80 -30.10 -10.68
CA GLY A 390 -10.26 -31.48 -10.63
C GLY A 390 -10.67 -31.96 -12.02
N ALA A 391 -9.73 -32.59 -12.74
CA ALA A 391 -10.03 -33.27 -13.99
C ALA A 391 -11.05 -34.39 -13.76
N ARG A 392 -12.30 -34.19 -14.17
CA ARG A 392 -13.31 -35.25 -14.21
C ARG A 392 -12.98 -36.22 -15.35
N ARG A 393 -13.07 -37.52 -15.03
CA ARG A 393 -13.27 -38.61 -15.99
C ARG A 393 -14.75 -38.95 -16.07
#